data_AF-A0A1V6DR72-F1
#
_entry.id   AF-A0A1V6DR72-F1
#
_cell.length_a   1.000
_cell.length_b   1.000
_cell.length_c   1.000
_cell.angle_alpha   90.00
_cell.angle_beta   90.00
_cell.angle_gamma   90.00
#
_symmetry.space_group_name_H-M   'P 1'
#
loop_
_entity.id
_entity.type
_entity.pdbx_description
1 polymer ?
#
loop_
_entity_poly.entity_id
_entity_poly.type
_entity_poly.pdbx_seq_one_letter_code
_entity_poly.pdbx_strand_id
1 'polypeptide(L)'
;MLINGRDVDVAAEGKLLVLENVDQPGMVGTIGTILGKDKVNIADMSLSRLSAGSTAYMVVRVDSEPSETARKEIKGHAAIKMAKFVQL
;
A
#
# COMPACT_ATOMS: atom_id res chain seq x y z
N MET A 1 -4.61 2.36 -13.18
CA MET A 1 -3.82 3.60 -13.38
C MET A 1 -2.35 3.28 -13.60
N LEU A 2 -1.57 4.22 -14.15
CA LEU A 2 -0.12 4.09 -14.29
C LEU A 2 0.61 4.72 -13.10
N ILE A 3 1.44 3.95 -12.40
CA ILE A 3 2.39 4.45 -11.39
C ILE A 3 3.80 4.18 -11.88
N ASN A 4 4.60 5.24 -12.07
CA ASN A 4 5.99 5.14 -12.54
C ASN A 4 6.14 4.23 -13.78
N GLY A 5 5.21 4.35 -14.74
CA GLY A 5 5.19 3.56 -15.98
C GLY A 5 4.69 2.12 -15.83
N ARG A 6 3.96 1.79 -14.76
CA ARG A 6 3.44 0.43 -14.51
C ARG A 6 1.95 0.42 -14.31
N ASP A 7 1.30 -0.56 -14.92
CA ASP A 7 -0.11 -0.82 -14.72
C ASP A 7 -0.38 -1.33 -13.31
N VAL A 8 -1.29 -0.64 -12.65
CA VAL A 8 -1.91 -1.03 -11.40
C VAL A 8 -3.41 -1.05 -11.65
N ASP A 9 -4.06 -2.18 -11.35
CA ASP A 9 -5.50 -2.34 -11.54
C ASP A 9 -6.26 -1.88 -10.29
N VAL A 10 -6.19 -0.57 -10.03
CA VAL A 10 -6.97 0.12 -8.98
C VAL A 10 -7.53 1.39 -9.58
N ALA A 11 -8.80 1.66 -9.30
CA ALA A 11 -9.45 2.93 -9.64
C ALA A 11 -8.76 4.09 -8.91
N ALA A 12 -8.36 5.12 -9.65
CA ALA A 12 -7.70 6.31 -9.10
C ALA A 12 -8.72 7.28 -8.49
N GLU A 13 -9.42 6.83 -7.45
CA GLU A 13 -10.46 7.59 -6.76
C GLU A 13 -10.48 7.27 -5.25
N GLY A 14 -10.95 8.21 -4.45
CA GLY A 14 -11.09 8.03 -3.01
C GLY A 14 -9.76 8.05 -2.26
N LYS A 15 -9.66 7.27 -1.18
CA LYS A 15 -8.49 7.23 -0.29
C LYS A 15 -7.56 6.11 -0.72
N LEU A 16 -6.38 6.49 -1.17
CA LEU A 16 -5.37 5.58 -1.67
C LEU A 16 -4.14 5.61 -0.77
N LEU A 17 -3.63 4.42 -0.47
CA LEU A 17 -2.29 4.20 0.05
C LEU A 17 -1.44 3.60 -1.06
N VAL A 18 -0.44 4.36 -1.51
CA VAL A 18 0.54 3.94 -2.51
C VAL A 18 1.84 3.61 -1.81
N LEU A 19 2.31 2.38 -1.99
CA LEU A 19 3.51 1.83 -1.36
C LEU A 19 4.51 1.43 -2.42
N GLU A 20 5.78 1.75 -2.18
CA GLU A 20 6.92 1.10 -2.80
C GLU A 20 7.63 0.28 -1.73
N ASN A 21 7.81 -1.01 -1.96
CA ASN A 21 8.39 -1.93 -0.98
C ASN A 21 9.36 -2.93 -1.60
N VAL A 22 10.20 -3.54 -0.78
CA VAL A 22 10.95 -4.74 -1.14
C VAL A 22 9.98 -5.90 -1.33
N ASP A 23 10.08 -6.60 -2.47
CA ASP A 23 9.24 -7.75 -2.79
C ASP A 23 9.70 -8.99 -1.99
N GLN A 24 9.15 -9.11 -0.78
CA GLN A 24 9.45 -10.21 0.15
C GLN A 24 8.16 -10.84 0.71
N PRO A 25 8.21 -12.12 1.14
CA PRO A 25 7.06 -12.77 1.76
C PRO A 25 6.50 -11.97 2.95
N GLY A 26 5.16 -11.93 3.05
CA GLY A 26 4.45 -11.31 4.16
C GLY A 26 4.01 -9.87 3.96
N MET A 27 4.49 -9.15 2.94
CA MET A 27 4.20 -7.71 2.80
C MET A 27 2.71 -7.36 2.70
N VAL A 28 1.93 -8.12 1.92
CA VAL A 28 0.46 -7.95 1.86
C VAL A 28 -0.18 -8.16 3.23
N GLY A 29 0.22 -9.23 3.92
CA GLY A 29 -0.29 -9.58 5.25
C GLY A 29 0.05 -8.52 6.30
N THR A 30 1.26 -7.97 6.27
CA THR A 30 1.68 -6.88 7.16
C THR A 30 0.80 -5.65 6.97
N ILE A 31 0.62 -5.18 5.73
CA ILE A 31 -0.21 -4.00 5.45
C ILE A 31 -1.67 -4.26 5.84
N GLY A 32 -2.23 -5.42 5.46
CA GLY A 32 -3.58 -5.81 5.85
C GLY A 32 -3.77 -5.88 7.37
N THR A 33 -2.77 -6.37 8.10
CA THR A 33 -2.81 -6.46 9.56
C THR A 33 -2.78 -5.09 10.22
N ILE A 34 -1.93 -4.17 9.76
CA ILE A 34 -1.85 -2.81 10.30
C ILE A 34 -3.19 -2.09 10.09
N LEU A 35 -3.73 -2.13 8.86
CA LEU A 35 -5.01 -1.50 8.54
C LEU A 35 -6.17 -2.14 9.31
N GLY A 36 -6.20 -3.47 9.44
CA GLY A 36 -7.21 -4.19 10.21
C GLY A 36 -7.19 -3.86 11.70
N LYS A 37 -5.99 -3.75 12.31
CA LYS A 37 -5.84 -3.30 13.72
C LYS A 37 -6.37 -1.87 13.91
N ASP A 38 -6.18 -1.02 12.91
CA ASP A 38 -6.68 0.35 12.88
C ASP A 38 -8.16 0.45 12.50
N LYS A 39 -8.83 -0.68 12.26
CA LYS A 39 -10.24 -0.78 11.84
C LYS A 39 -10.54 -0.06 10.51
N VAL A 40 -9.57 -0.08 9.60
CA VAL A 40 -9.70 0.46 8.24
C VAL A 40 -9.98 -0.68 7.28
N ASN A 41 -11.12 -0.63 6.61
CA ASN A 41 -11.47 -1.58 5.56
C ASN A 41 -10.68 -1.30 4.28
N ILE A 42 -10.34 -2.38 3.57
CA ILE A 42 -9.69 -2.34 2.26
C ILE A 42 -10.76 -2.63 1.20
N ALA A 43 -11.04 -1.63 0.37
CA ALA A 43 -11.99 -1.74 -0.73
C ALA A 43 -11.36 -2.41 -1.95
N ASP A 44 -10.06 -2.20 -2.15
CA ASP A 44 -9.32 -2.78 -3.27
C ASP A 44 -7.82 -2.81 -2.97
N MET A 45 -7.11 -3.78 -3.53
CA MET A 45 -5.66 -3.89 -3.41
C MET A 45 -5.05 -4.52 -4.66
N SER A 46 -4.16 -3.78 -5.33
CA SER A 46 -3.39 -4.28 -6.46
C SER A 46 -1.90 -4.24 -6.17
N LEU A 47 -1.21 -5.25 -6.67
CA LEU A 47 0.24 -5.40 -6.56
C LEU A 47 0.87 -5.52 -7.94
N SER A 48 1.97 -4.79 -8.14
CA SER A 48 2.77 -4.83 -9.34
C SER A 48 4.23 -5.04 -8.97
N ARG A 49 4.77 -6.22 -9.31
CA ARG A 49 6.15 -6.62 -8.98
C ARG A 49 7.04 -6.49 -10.22
N LEU A 50 8.25 -5.96 -10.07
CA LEU A 50 9.25 -5.92 -11.16
C LEU A 50 9.86 -7.29 -11.43
N SER A 51 10.46 -7.85 -10.39
CA SER A 51 11.13 -9.14 -10.38
C SER A 51 11.17 -9.64 -8.94
N ALA A 52 11.15 -10.97 -8.76
CA ALA A 52 11.17 -11.55 -7.43
C ALA A 52 12.38 -11.05 -6.63
N GLY A 53 12.14 -10.56 -5.41
CA GLY A 53 13.18 -10.06 -4.51
C GLY A 53 13.65 -8.62 -4.75
N SER A 54 13.07 -7.90 -5.72
CA SER A 54 13.41 -6.50 -6.00
C SER A 54 12.38 -5.52 -5.42
N THR A 55 11.86 -4.61 -6.22
CA THR A 55 10.86 -3.60 -5.81
C THR A 55 9.47 -4.00 -6.30
N ALA A 56 8.49 -3.90 -5.39
CA ALA A 56 7.07 -4.00 -5.69
C ALA A 56 6.38 -2.64 -5.44
N TYR A 57 5.34 -2.37 -6.24
CA TYR A 57 4.33 -1.37 -5.91
C TYR A 57 3.09 -2.07 -5.38
N MET A 58 2.54 -1.54 -4.29
CA MET A 58 1.24 -1.93 -3.77
C MET A 58 0.39 -0.68 -3.69
N VAL A 59 -0.82 -0.74 -4.25
CA VAL A 59 -1.82 0.30 -4.12
C VAL A 59 -3.01 -0.28 -3.40
N VAL A 60 -3.41 0.39 -2.33
CA VAL A 60 -4.52 -0.02 -1.48
C VAL A 60 -5.54 1.10 -1.46
N ARG A 61 -6.78 0.80 -1.85
CA ARG A 61 -7.92 1.70 -1.67
C ARG A 61 -8.61 1.35 -0.37
N VAL A 62 -8.82 2.35 0.46
CA VAL A 62 -9.38 2.21 1.81
C VAL A 62 -10.62 3.06 1.99
N ASP A 63 -11.54 2.63 2.86
CA ASP A 63 -12.79 3.36 3.10
C ASP A 63 -12.57 4.62 3.94
N SER A 64 -11.61 4.57 4.87
CA SER A 64 -11.25 5.63 5.80
C SER A 64 -9.75 5.89 5.79
N GLU A 65 -9.36 7.11 6.18
CA GLU A 65 -7.96 7.47 6.25
C GLU A 65 -7.34 6.77 7.47
N PRO A 66 -6.24 6.01 7.33
CA PRO A 66 -5.61 5.36 8.47
C PRO A 66 -5.08 6.36 9.48
N SER A 67 -5.15 6.03 10.76
CA SER A 67 -4.71 6.88 11.86
C SER A 67 -3.23 7.26 11.75
N GLU A 68 -2.81 8.34 12.41
CA GLU A 68 -1.39 8.73 12.42
C GLU A 68 -0.47 7.59 12.87
N THR A 69 -0.92 6.80 13.84
CA THR A 69 -0.20 5.64 14.37
C THR A 69 0.01 4.58 13.30
N ALA A 70 -1.06 4.19 12.60
CA ALA A 70 -0.97 3.23 11.49
C ALA A 70 -0.08 3.74 10.36
N ARG A 71 -0.21 5.03 10.00
CA ARG A 71 0.63 5.66 8.97
C ARG A 71 2.11 5.68 9.37
N LYS A 72 2.43 5.92 10.65
CA LYS A 72 3.80 5.86 11.17
C LYS A 72 4.34 4.44 11.17
N GLU A 73 3.54 3.46 11.57
CA GLU A 73 3.93 2.04 11.55
C GLU A 73 4.26 1.57 10.13
N ILE A 74 3.41 1.91 9.15
CA ILE A 74 3.65 1.60 7.73
C ILE A 74 4.94 2.27 7.23
N LYS A 75 5.11 3.58 7.47
CA LYS A 75 6.30 4.32 7.03
C LYS A 75 7.60 3.86 7.70
N GLY A 76 7.51 3.34 8.92
CA GLY A 76 8.65 2.86 9.71
C GLY A 76 9.05 1.41 9.40
N HIS A 77 8.27 0.68 8.62
CA HIS A 77 8.56 -0.71 8.31
C HIS A 77 9.78 -0.82 7.38
N ALA A 78 10.78 -1.62 7.76
CA ALA A 78 12.08 -1.68 7.07
C ALA A 78 12.02 -2.02 5.57
N ALA A 79 11.02 -2.79 5.16
CA ALA A 79 10.81 -3.14 3.74
C ALA A 79 10.09 -2.05 2.93
N ILE A 80 9.54 -1.01 3.55
CA ILE A 80 8.86 0.10 2.87
C ILE A 80 9.90 1.15 2.48
N LYS A 81 10.02 1.40 1.18
CA LYS A 81 10.88 2.45 0.61
C LYS A 81 10.13 3.78 0.52
N MET A 82 8.82 3.70 0.26
CA MET A 82 7.95 4.87 0.17
C MET A 82 6.53 4.48 0.57
N ALA A 83 5.86 5.34 1.32
CA ALA A 83 4.42 5.27 1.56
C ALA A 83 3.79 6.65 1.42
N LYS A 84 2.82 6.78 0.51
CA LYS A 84 2.05 8.00 0.27
C LYS A 84 0.56 7.73 0.47
N PHE A 85 -0.07 8.59 1.24
CA PHE A 85 -1.51 8.64 1.40
C PHE A 85 -2.02 9.75 0.50
N VAL A 86 -2.94 9.42 -0.39
CA VAL A 86 -3.47 10.32 -1.41
C VAL A 86 -4.99 10.28 -1.32
N GLN A 87 -5.60 11.46 -1.27
CA GLN A 87 -7.04 11.62 -1.46
C GLN A 87 -7.25 12.18 -2.86
N LEU A 88 -7.99 11.44 -3.67
CA LEU A 88 -8.47 11.87 -4.99
C LEU A 88 -9.96 12.19 -4.91
#